data_AF-R3W371-F1
#
_entry.id   AF-R3W371-F1
#
_cell.length_a   1.000
_cell.length_b   1.000
_cell.length_c   1.000
_cell.angle_alpha   90.00
_cell.angle_beta   90.00
_cell.angle_gamma   90.00
#
_symmetry.space_group_name_H-M   'P 1'
#
loop_
_entity.id
_entity.type
_entity.pdbx_description
1 polymer ?
#
loop_
_entity_poly.entity_id
_entity_poly.type
_entity_poly.pdbx_seq_one_letter_code
_entity_poly.pdbx_strand_id
1 'polypeptide(L)'
;MKTLYYALASSRYHKKFSIAYGLFFGLFLFLFTLLLNLKKMVLLLHTQVSSRIALIDAQLNENSASVPLDNHQVTQVSQVYQSLLYCFLGIFLFITILALSFFFRYKKKEILQWRLVGLKFREILRLLVVESLLPAITVTFVVAAFLFVCQNTYESLLQTINLRVLHWLNVNDYTVLTQTTESHSFMIGLPFDQVTLFQVDFNDRFWFSDVFLAILKVFSAMALLTSIIISLLSTGFIKHWTKKGRWSM
;
A
#
# COMPACT_ATOMS: atom_id res chain seq x y z
N MET A 1 13.89 28.90 -0.62
CA MET A 1 13.74 28.80 0.86
C MET A 1 12.45 29.44 1.37
N LYS A 2 12.03 30.63 0.88
CA LYS A 2 10.80 31.30 1.35
C LYS A 2 9.52 30.45 1.23
N THR A 3 9.34 29.70 0.15
CA THR A 3 8.14 28.86 -0.09
C THR A 3 7.94 27.77 0.97
N LEU A 4 9.03 27.16 1.45
CA LEU A 4 8.99 26.10 2.45
C LEU A 4 8.68 26.68 3.84
N TYR A 5 9.23 27.86 4.14
CA TYR A 5 8.92 28.61 5.36
C TYR A 5 7.43 29.02 5.42
N TYR A 6 6.88 29.56 4.31
CA TYR A 6 5.46 29.91 4.25
C TYR A 6 4.55 28.69 4.32
N ALA A 7 4.92 27.56 3.69
CA ALA A 7 4.16 26.32 3.79
C ALA A 7 4.17 25.75 5.22
N LEU A 8 5.31 25.79 5.90
CA LEU A 8 5.44 25.40 7.31
C LEU A 8 4.60 26.30 8.23
N ALA A 9 4.62 27.61 8.00
CA ALA A 9 3.81 28.56 8.77
C ALA A 9 2.31 28.31 8.57
N SER A 10 1.87 28.07 7.33
CA SER A 10 0.46 27.81 7.01
C SER A 10 -0.01 26.44 7.54
N SER A 11 0.83 25.39 7.44
CA SER A 11 0.56 24.08 8.04
C SER A 11 0.43 24.16 9.56
N ARG A 12 1.26 24.97 10.24
CA ARG A 12 1.12 25.24 11.69
C ARG A 12 -0.16 25.98 12.02
N TYR A 13 -0.56 26.95 11.20
CA TYR A 13 -1.82 27.68 11.38
C TYR A 13 -3.04 26.75 11.25
N HIS A 14 -2.96 25.73 10.37
CA HIS A 14 -4.00 24.72 10.18
C HIS A 14 -3.68 23.36 10.81
N LYS A 15 -3.08 23.38 12.01
CA LYS A 15 -2.58 22.17 12.70
C LYS A 15 -3.61 21.04 12.80
N LYS A 16 -4.88 21.35 13.13
CA LYS A 16 -5.95 20.33 13.24
C LYS A 16 -6.18 19.59 11.93
N PHE A 17 -6.27 20.32 10.82
CA PHE A 17 -6.43 19.73 9.49
C PHE A 17 -5.17 18.97 9.07
N SER A 18 -3.98 19.54 9.30
CA SER A 18 -2.71 18.92 8.97
C SER A 18 -2.50 17.59 9.72
N ILE A 19 -2.89 17.51 11.00
CA ILE A 19 -2.84 16.27 11.78
C ILE A 19 -3.85 15.26 11.26
N ALA A 20 -5.12 15.67 11.05
CA ALA A 20 -6.15 14.77 10.55
C ALA A 20 -5.81 14.20 9.17
N TYR A 21 -5.35 15.05 8.25
CA TYR A 21 -4.87 14.65 6.94
C TYR A 21 -3.65 13.73 7.03
N GLY A 22 -2.69 14.05 7.90
CA GLY A 22 -1.53 13.21 8.15
C GLY A 22 -1.92 11.82 8.65
N LEU A 23 -2.78 11.71 9.66
CA LEU A 23 -3.26 10.43 10.20
C LEU A 23 -3.99 9.60 9.13
N PHE A 24 -4.86 10.25 8.36
CA PHE A 24 -5.54 9.61 7.23
C PHE A 24 -4.53 9.09 6.19
N PHE A 25 -3.55 9.91 5.82
CA PHE A 25 -2.49 9.52 4.88
C PHE A 25 -1.66 8.35 5.41
N GLY A 26 -1.29 8.37 6.70
CA GLY A 26 -0.54 7.29 7.35
C GLY A 26 -1.28 5.97 7.41
N LEU A 27 -2.58 6.01 7.71
CA LEU A 27 -3.42 4.81 7.73
C LEU A 27 -3.46 4.14 6.34
N PHE A 28 -3.71 4.92 5.29
CA PHE A 28 -3.73 4.38 3.92
C PHE A 28 -2.34 3.96 3.44
N LEU A 29 -1.28 4.69 3.81
CA LEU A 29 0.10 4.28 3.53
C LEU A 29 0.40 2.90 4.14
N PHE A 30 0.05 2.69 5.40
CA PHE A 30 0.20 1.39 6.07
C PHE A 30 -0.63 0.31 5.36
N LEU A 31 -1.90 0.58 5.07
CA LEU A 31 -2.81 -0.37 4.45
C LEU A 31 -2.33 -0.80 3.05
N PHE A 32 -1.94 0.15 2.19
CA PHE A 32 -1.43 -0.16 0.85
C PHE A 32 -0.10 -0.91 0.91
N THR A 33 0.79 -0.54 1.83
CA THR A 33 2.06 -1.27 2.04
C THR A 33 1.78 -2.72 2.44
N LEU A 34 0.84 -2.94 3.36
CA LEU A 34 0.40 -4.26 3.80
C LEU A 34 -0.19 -5.08 2.64
N LEU A 35 -1.08 -4.51 1.82
CA LEU A 35 -1.66 -5.21 0.67
C LEU A 35 -0.62 -5.56 -0.40
N LEU A 36 0.33 -4.66 -0.70
CA LEU A 36 1.39 -4.94 -1.67
C LEU A 36 2.33 -6.04 -1.17
N ASN A 37 2.67 -6.02 0.11
CA ASN A 37 3.51 -7.05 0.72
C ASN A 37 2.78 -8.39 0.82
N LEU A 38 1.47 -8.42 1.08
CA LEU A 38 0.65 -9.64 0.99
C LEU A 38 0.65 -10.22 -0.42
N LYS A 39 0.42 -9.38 -1.44
CA LYS A 39 0.46 -9.83 -2.84
C LYS A 39 1.83 -10.41 -3.20
N LYS A 40 2.92 -9.78 -2.75
CA LYS A 40 4.28 -10.29 -2.97
C LYS A 40 4.52 -11.60 -2.20
N MET A 41 4.02 -11.71 -0.97
CA MET A 41 4.13 -12.91 -0.15
C MET A 41 3.46 -14.12 -0.82
N VAL A 42 2.29 -13.95 -1.45
CA VAL A 42 1.63 -15.03 -2.20
C VAL A 42 2.46 -15.50 -3.39
N LEU A 43 3.06 -14.56 -4.13
CA LEU A 43 3.94 -14.92 -5.25
C LEU A 43 5.19 -15.66 -4.77
N LEU A 44 5.78 -15.22 -3.66
CA LEU A 44 6.94 -15.89 -3.05
C LEU A 44 6.57 -17.29 -2.55
N LEU A 45 5.45 -17.42 -1.85
CA LEU A 45 4.93 -18.71 -1.39
C LEU A 45 4.71 -19.65 -2.57
N HIS A 46 4.12 -19.18 -3.67
CA HIS A 46 3.97 -20.00 -4.88
C HIS A 46 5.31 -20.49 -5.42
N THR A 47 6.31 -19.62 -5.53
CA THR A 47 7.64 -20.03 -6.01
C THR A 47 8.35 -21.01 -5.06
N GLN A 48 8.17 -20.84 -3.75
CA GLN A 48 8.75 -21.72 -2.73
C GLN A 48 8.04 -23.08 -2.69
N VAL A 49 6.71 -23.10 -2.75
CA VAL A 49 5.93 -24.34 -2.80
C VAL A 49 6.18 -25.09 -4.10
N SER A 50 6.21 -24.41 -5.25
CA SER A 50 6.51 -25.03 -6.54
C SER A 50 7.92 -25.62 -6.59
N SER A 51 8.92 -24.94 -6.02
CA SER A 51 10.29 -25.49 -5.95
C SER A 51 10.39 -26.66 -4.96
N ARG A 52 9.73 -26.58 -3.79
CA ARG A 52 9.69 -27.67 -2.81
C ARG A 52 9.00 -28.92 -3.39
N ILE A 53 7.88 -28.77 -4.10
CA ILE A 53 7.19 -29.87 -4.78
C ILE A 53 8.03 -30.44 -5.93
N ALA A 54 8.68 -29.60 -6.74
CA ALA A 54 9.58 -30.07 -7.80
C ALA A 54 10.76 -30.90 -7.25
N LEU A 55 11.27 -30.56 -6.06
CA LEU A 55 12.29 -31.35 -5.37
C LEU A 55 11.73 -32.69 -4.86
N ILE A 56 10.50 -32.70 -4.36
CA ILE A 56 9.80 -33.91 -3.91
C ILE A 56 9.54 -34.85 -5.09
N ASP A 57 9.05 -34.32 -6.22
CA ASP A 57 8.80 -35.08 -7.44
C ASP A 57 10.10 -35.66 -8.03
N ALA A 58 11.18 -34.86 -8.04
CA ALA A 58 12.52 -35.33 -8.44
C ALA A 58 13.09 -36.43 -7.53
N GLN A 59 12.67 -36.48 -6.26
CA GLN A 59 13.07 -37.54 -5.32
C GLN A 59 12.19 -38.79 -5.40
N LEU A 60 10.92 -38.66 -5.80
CA LEU A 60 9.94 -39.74 -5.81
C LEU A 60 9.77 -40.45 -7.17
N ASN A 61 10.06 -39.82 -8.32
CA ASN A 61 9.89 -40.46 -9.64
C ASN A 61 10.91 -39.98 -10.69
N GLU A 62 11.64 -40.93 -11.31
CA GLU A 62 12.49 -40.70 -12.50
C GLU A 62 11.67 -40.49 -13.80
N ASN A 63 10.36 -40.71 -13.77
CA ASN A 63 9.48 -40.54 -14.94
C ASN A 63 8.07 -40.14 -14.51
N SER A 64 7.84 -38.86 -14.22
CA SER A 64 6.52 -38.20 -14.32
C SER A 64 6.69 -36.71 -14.07
N ALA A 65 6.66 -35.92 -15.15
CA ALA A 65 6.54 -34.47 -15.04
C ALA A 65 5.10 -34.12 -14.63
N SER A 66 4.81 -34.14 -13.32
CA SER A 66 3.58 -33.57 -12.79
C SER A 66 3.68 -32.04 -12.84
N VAL A 67 2.76 -31.46 -13.60
CA VAL A 67 2.57 -30.02 -13.83
C VAL A 67 2.53 -29.28 -12.49
N PRO A 68 3.24 -28.12 -12.36
CA PRO A 68 3.36 -27.41 -11.11
C PRO A 68 1.98 -26.94 -10.61
N LEU A 69 1.84 -26.94 -9.28
CA LEU A 69 0.83 -26.29 -8.45
C LEU A 69 -0.15 -25.40 -9.24
N ASP A 70 -1.42 -25.76 -9.20
CA ASP A 70 -2.51 -25.19 -9.99
C ASP A 70 -2.46 -23.64 -10.04
N ASN A 71 -1.86 -23.10 -11.12
CA ASN A 71 -1.66 -21.66 -11.37
C ASN A 71 -2.96 -20.86 -11.19
N HIS A 72 -4.10 -21.53 -11.33
CA HIS A 72 -5.44 -20.98 -11.18
C HIS A 72 -5.73 -20.50 -9.75
N GLN A 73 -5.27 -21.19 -8.70
CA GLN A 73 -5.56 -20.81 -7.32
C GLN A 73 -4.72 -19.59 -6.89
N VAL A 74 -3.46 -19.51 -7.32
CA VAL A 74 -2.59 -18.36 -7.03
C VAL A 74 -3.01 -17.12 -7.80
N THR A 75 -3.49 -17.29 -9.04
CA THR A 75 -4.08 -16.17 -9.79
C THR A 75 -5.37 -15.68 -9.13
N GLN A 76 -6.22 -16.55 -8.60
CA GLN A 76 -7.41 -16.16 -7.83
C GLN A 76 -7.06 -15.35 -6.58
N VAL A 77 -6.12 -15.83 -5.76
CA VAL A 77 -5.67 -15.13 -4.54
C VAL A 77 -5.08 -13.76 -4.88
N SER A 78 -4.22 -13.69 -5.91
CA SER A 78 -3.62 -12.44 -6.37
C SER A 78 -4.67 -11.46 -6.93
N GLN A 79 -5.71 -11.96 -7.60
CA GLN A 79 -6.84 -11.15 -8.09
C GLN A 79 -7.67 -10.57 -6.94
N VAL A 80 -7.88 -11.32 -5.85
CA VAL A 80 -8.56 -10.82 -4.65
C VAL A 80 -7.77 -9.67 -4.01
N TYR A 81 -6.45 -9.81 -3.84
CA TYR A 81 -5.63 -8.71 -3.32
C TYR A 81 -5.61 -7.50 -4.25
N GLN A 82 -5.64 -7.72 -5.56
CA GLN A 82 -5.68 -6.64 -6.55
C GLN A 82 -7.04 -5.90 -6.55
N SER A 83 -8.15 -6.62 -6.42
CA SER A 83 -9.48 -5.99 -6.32
C SER A 83 -9.64 -5.20 -5.02
N LEU A 84 -9.13 -5.73 -3.90
CA LEU A 84 -9.08 -5.02 -2.62
C LEU A 84 -8.22 -3.74 -2.72
N LEU A 85 -7.08 -3.80 -3.41
CA LEU A 85 -6.22 -2.64 -3.64
C LEU A 85 -6.98 -1.55 -4.42
N TYR A 86 -7.67 -1.90 -5.50
CA TYR A 86 -8.47 -0.95 -6.26
C TYR A 86 -9.65 -0.38 -5.46
N CYS A 87 -10.29 -1.20 -4.62
CA CYS A 87 -11.35 -0.75 -3.73
C CYS A 87 -10.84 0.31 -2.73
N PHE A 88 -9.73 0.01 -2.03
CA PHE A 88 -9.11 0.97 -1.11
C PHE A 88 -8.55 2.20 -1.81
N LEU A 89 -8.05 2.08 -3.04
CA LEU A 89 -7.66 3.21 -3.87
C LEU A 89 -8.85 4.12 -4.16
N GLY A 90 -9.99 3.56 -4.55
CA GLY A 90 -11.23 4.31 -4.78
C GLY A 90 -11.68 5.08 -3.55
N ILE A 91 -11.69 4.41 -2.39
CA ILE A 91 -12.05 5.03 -1.10
C ILE A 91 -11.07 6.15 -0.75
N PHE A 92 -9.76 5.90 -0.91
CA PHE A 92 -8.72 6.90 -0.66
C PHE A 92 -8.92 8.15 -1.53
N LEU A 93 -9.14 7.97 -2.84
CA LEU A 93 -9.36 9.07 -3.78
C LEU A 93 -10.63 9.85 -3.43
N PHE A 94 -11.73 9.15 -3.14
CA PHE A 94 -13.00 9.79 -2.78
C PHE A 94 -12.87 10.68 -1.54
N ILE A 95 -12.30 10.14 -0.46
CA ILE A 95 -12.11 10.89 0.78
C ILE A 95 -11.11 12.04 0.58
N THR A 96 -10.03 11.82 -0.18
CA THR A 96 -9.02 12.85 -0.48
C THR A 96 -9.64 14.02 -1.24
N ILE A 97 -10.47 13.75 -2.25
CA ILE A 97 -11.18 14.78 -3.02
C ILE A 97 -12.11 15.60 -2.10
N LEU A 98 -12.87 14.94 -1.24
CA LEU A 98 -13.76 15.60 -0.29
C LEU A 98 -12.98 16.48 0.70
N ALA A 99 -11.93 15.93 1.32
CA ALA A 99 -11.10 16.62 2.29
C ALA A 99 -10.40 17.85 1.69
N LEU A 100 -9.81 17.71 0.50
CA LEU A 100 -9.18 18.82 -0.21
C LEU A 100 -10.20 19.87 -0.65
N SER A 101 -11.38 19.45 -1.14
CA SER A 101 -12.44 20.37 -1.52
C SER A 101 -12.92 21.21 -0.34
N PHE A 102 -13.08 20.59 0.84
CA PHE A 102 -13.40 21.30 2.07
C PHE A 102 -12.28 22.26 2.48
N PHE A 103 -11.03 21.80 2.42
CA PHE A 103 -9.85 22.62 2.74
C PHE A 103 -9.74 23.85 1.85
N PHE A 104 -9.92 23.71 0.53
CA PHE A 104 -9.91 24.84 -0.39
C PHE A 104 -10.98 25.87 -0.03
N ARG A 105 -12.22 25.42 0.27
CA ARG A 105 -13.30 26.33 0.69
C ARG A 105 -12.95 27.08 1.97
N TYR A 106 -12.37 26.38 2.94
CA TYR A 106 -11.91 26.98 4.20
C TYR A 106 -10.81 28.03 3.96
N LYS A 107 -9.86 27.72 3.06
CA LYS A 107 -8.75 28.61 2.68
C LYS A 107 -9.07 29.67 1.64
N LYS A 108 -10.34 29.81 1.22
CA LYS A 108 -10.74 30.73 0.15
C LYS A 108 -10.20 32.16 0.35
N LYS A 109 -10.29 32.70 1.57
CA LYS A 109 -9.85 34.07 1.90
C LYS A 109 -8.32 34.22 1.76
N GLU A 110 -7.56 33.24 2.24
CA GLU A 110 -6.09 33.24 2.18
C GLU A 110 -5.62 33.17 0.71
N ILE A 111 -6.23 32.30 -0.10
CA ILE A 111 -5.89 32.15 -1.52
C ILE A 111 -6.20 33.44 -2.31
N LEU A 112 -7.31 34.12 -2.00
CA LEU A 112 -7.64 35.41 -2.58
C LEU A 112 -6.63 36.49 -2.18
N GLN A 113 -6.21 36.54 -0.91
CA GLN A 113 -5.19 37.46 -0.43
C GLN A 113 -3.84 37.24 -1.12
N TRP A 114 -3.39 35.99 -1.28
CA TRP A 114 -2.16 35.68 -2.02
C TRP A 114 -2.22 36.17 -3.47
N ARG A 115 -3.40 36.11 -4.09
CA ARG A 115 -3.61 36.64 -5.44
C ARG A 115 -3.57 38.17 -5.48
N LEU A 116 -4.13 38.85 -4.48
CA LEU A 116 -4.10 40.30 -4.35
C LEU A 116 -2.67 40.84 -4.11
N VAL A 117 -1.84 40.08 -3.37
CA VAL A 117 -0.41 40.37 -3.17
C VAL A 117 0.41 40.15 -4.46
N GLY A 118 -0.20 39.62 -5.53
CA GLY A 118 0.42 39.47 -6.83
C GLY A 118 1.15 38.14 -7.05
N LEU A 119 0.96 37.13 -6.18
CA LEU A 119 1.54 35.81 -6.43
C LEU A 119 0.98 35.20 -7.71
N LYS A 120 1.88 34.62 -8.52
CA LYS A 120 1.48 33.92 -9.75
C LYS A 120 0.76 32.63 -9.39
N PHE A 121 -0.16 32.20 -10.26
CA PHE A 121 -0.93 30.97 -10.08
C PHE A 121 -0.04 29.73 -9.83
N ARG A 122 1.07 29.62 -10.57
CA ARG A 122 2.06 28.54 -10.42
C ARG A 122 2.72 28.52 -9.03
N GLU A 123 2.92 29.68 -8.42
CA GLU A 123 3.54 29.80 -7.09
C GLU A 123 2.55 29.40 -5.99
N ILE A 124 1.28 29.78 -6.14
CA ILE A 124 0.19 29.36 -5.26
C ILE A 124 0.03 27.83 -5.31
N LEU A 125 0.01 27.24 -6.51
CA LEU A 125 -0.01 25.79 -6.68
C LEU A 125 1.14 25.09 -5.96
N ARG A 126 2.37 25.59 -6.17
CA ARG A 126 3.56 25.02 -5.54
C ARG A 126 3.46 25.09 -4.01
N LEU A 127 2.95 26.19 -3.46
CA LEU A 127 2.77 26.35 -2.02
C LEU A 127 1.77 25.33 -1.46
N LEU A 128 0.63 25.18 -2.11
CA LEU A 128 -0.41 24.21 -1.75
C LEU A 128 0.06 22.75 -1.81
N VAL A 129 0.81 22.39 -2.86
CA VAL A 129 1.40 21.05 -2.97
C VAL A 129 2.40 20.80 -1.84
N VAL A 130 3.32 21.73 -1.60
CA VAL A 130 4.31 21.61 -0.51
C VAL A 130 3.64 21.56 0.86
N GLU A 131 2.61 22.36 1.10
CA GLU A 131 1.85 22.36 2.35
C GLU A 131 1.16 21.02 2.61
N SER A 132 0.63 20.36 1.59
CA SER A 132 0.04 19.03 1.70
C SER A 132 1.09 17.92 1.88
N LEU A 133 2.26 18.07 1.26
CA LEU A 133 3.31 17.05 1.27
C LEU A 133 4.08 17.01 2.60
N LEU A 134 4.20 18.15 3.30
CA LEU A 134 4.85 18.26 4.60
C LEU A 134 4.30 17.25 5.64
N PRO A 135 2.99 17.25 5.99
CA PRO A 135 2.44 16.27 6.91
C PRO A 135 2.57 14.84 6.37
N ALA A 136 2.40 14.63 5.07
CA ALA A 136 2.54 13.30 4.46
C ALA A 136 3.96 12.73 4.66
N ILE A 137 5.01 13.53 4.44
CA ILE A 137 6.41 13.13 4.67
C ILE A 137 6.62 12.81 6.15
N THR A 138 6.18 13.68 7.07
CA THR A 138 6.38 13.45 8.51
C THR A 138 5.73 12.16 8.98
N VAL A 139 4.51 11.86 8.50
CA VAL A 139 3.81 10.63 8.86
C VAL A 139 4.43 9.42 8.19
N THR A 140 4.94 9.55 6.97
CA THR A 140 5.68 8.46 6.30
C THR A 140 6.88 8.04 7.11
N PHE A 141 7.65 8.98 7.67
CA PHE A 141 8.75 8.66 8.58
C PHE A 141 8.28 7.95 9.85
N VAL A 142 7.17 8.40 10.45
CA VAL A 142 6.60 7.75 11.65
C VAL A 142 6.13 6.34 11.35
N VAL A 143 5.42 6.13 10.24
CA VAL A 143 4.94 4.80 9.82
C VAL A 143 6.11 3.87 9.48
N ALA A 144 7.14 4.38 8.77
CA ALA A 144 8.33 3.60 8.46
C ALA A 144 9.09 3.19 9.73
N ALA A 145 9.28 4.12 10.68
CA ALA A 145 9.90 3.83 11.97
C ALA A 145 9.07 2.83 12.78
N PHE A 146 7.74 2.97 12.78
CA PHE A 146 6.84 2.03 13.44
C PHE A 146 6.92 0.63 12.84
N LEU A 147 6.87 0.50 11.52
CA LEU A 147 7.04 -0.78 10.82
C LEU A 147 8.41 -1.40 11.09
N PHE A 148 9.46 -0.59 11.23
CA PHE A 148 10.80 -1.06 11.55
C PHE A 148 10.91 -1.59 12.99
N VAL A 149 10.41 -0.85 13.97
CA VAL A 149 10.41 -1.28 15.38
C VAL A 149 9.53 -2.51 15.59
N CYS A 150 8.41 -2.59 14.88
CA CYS A 150 7.42 -3.65 14.98
C CYS A 150 7.56 -4.71 13.87
N GLN A 151 8.77 -4.95 13.37
CA GLN A 151 9.02 -5.85 12.25
C GLN A 151 8.49 -7.27 12.49
N ASN A 152 8.86 -7.92 13.60
CA ASN A 152 8.42 -9.29 13.91
C ASN A 152 6.89 -9.42 13.99
N THR A 153 6.23 -8.42 14.57
CA THR A 153 4.76 -8.40 14.64
C THR A 153 4.13 -8.18 13.27
N TYR A 154 4.77 -7.40 12.40
CA TYR A 154 4.30 -7.15 11.04
C TYR A 154 4.41 -8.42 10.16
N GLU A 155 5.52 -9.16 10.27
CA GLU A 155 5.71 -10.44 9.59
C GLU A 155 4.71 -11.50 10.04
N SER A 156 4.55 -11.65 11.37
CA SER A 156 3.54 -12.56 11.93
C SER A 156 2.12 -12.21 11.48
N LEU A 157 1.79 -10.91 11.40
CA LEU A 157 0.51 -10.44 10.89
C LEU A 157 0.31 -10.79 9.41
N LEU A 158 1.33 -10.58 8.57
CA LEU A 158 1.27 -10.94 7.15
C LEU A 158 1.08 -12.44 6.95
N GLN A 159 1.82 -13.27 7.70
CA GLN A 159 1.70 -14.72 7.64
C GLN A 159 0.32 -15.19 8.10
N THR A 160 -0.20 -14.62 9.19
CA THR A 160 -1.54 -14.95 9.71
C THR A 160 -2.63 -14.59 8.71
N ILE A 161 -2.55 -13.41 8.09
CA ILE A 161 -3.52 -13.00 7.07
C ILE A 161 -3.44 -13.94 5.86
N ASN A 162 -2.23 -14.25 5.39
CA ASN A 162 -2.05 -15.08 4.21
C ASN A 162 -2.60 -16.49 4.43
N LEU A 163 -2.28 -17.13 5.56
CA LEU A 163 -2.81 -18.45 5.93
C LEU A 163 -4.34 -18.43 6.06
N ARG A 164 -4.91 -17.36 6.64
CA ARG A 164 -6.36 -17.21 6.75
C ARG A 164 -7.04 -17.07 5.39
N VAL A 165 -6.43 -16.33 4.46
CA VAL A 165 -6.94 -16.20 3.08
C VAL A 165 -6.84 -17.52 2.33
N LEU A 166 -5.75 -18.27 2.50
CA LEU A 166 -5.59 -19.62 1.94
C LEU A 166 -6.67 -20.59 2.44
N HIS A 167 -6.90 -20.59 3.76
CA HIS A 167 -7.97 -21.39 4.38
C HIS A 167 -9.36 -20.97 3.88
N TRP A 168 -9.61 -19.67 3.73
CA TRP A 168 -10.91 -19.18 3.24
C TRP A 168 -11.18 -19.55 1.78
N LEU A 169 -10.12 -19.61 0.97
CA LEU A 169 -10.19 -20.03 -0.43
C LEU A 169 -10.16 -21.56 -0.61
N ASN A 170 -10.17 -22.32 0.50
CA ASN A 170 -10.17 -23.78 0.52
C ASN A 170 -8.99 -24.41 -0.25
N VAL A 171 -7.85 -23.71 -0.28
CA VAL A 171 -6.61 -24.16 -0.93
C VAL A 171 -5.85 -25.19 -0.07
N ASN A 172 -6.30 -25.43 1.16
CA ASN A 172 -5.64 -26.34 2.11
C ASN A 172 -5.80 -27.84 1.78
N ASP A 173 -6.66 -28.22 0.84
CA ASP A 173 -6.86 -29.63 0.48
C ASP A 173 -5.86 -30.08 -0.61
N TYR A 174 -4.57 -30.12 -0.26
CA TYR A 174 -3.60 -30.87 -1.06
C TYR A 174 -3.76 -32.36 -0.76
N THR A 175 -4.59 -33.02 -1.55
CA THR A 175 -4.85 -34.48 -1.55
C THR A 175 -3.60 -35.33 -1.83
N VAL A 176 -2.48 -34.71 -2.23
CA VAL A 176 -1.21 -35.40 -2.53
C VAL A 176 -0.56 -35.99 -1.27
N LEU A 177 -0.82 -35.42 -0.08
CA LEU A 177 -0.29 -35.93 1.19
C LEU A 177 -1.19 -36.96 1.89
N THR A 178 -2.43 -37.15 1.43
CA THR A 178 -3.37 -38.14 2.00
C THR A 178 -3.37 -39.47 1.26
N GLN A 179 -2.69 -39.60 0.11
CA GLN A 179 -2.55 -40.89 -0.58
C GLN A 179 -1.43 -41.78 0.00
N THR A 180 -0.61 -41.30 0.93
CA THR A 180 0.49 -42.07 1.52
C THR A 180 0.07 -42.98 2.68
N THR A 181 -1.20 -42.99 3.09
CA THR A 181 -1.67 -43.78 4.24
C THR A 181 -2.13 -45.21 3.92
N GLU A 182 -2.19 -45.64 2.65
CA GLU A 182 -2.72 -46.97 2.30
C GLU A 182 -1.70 -48.01 1.82
N SER A 183 -0.40 -47.70 1.71
CA SER A 183 0.60 -48.70 1.34
C SER A 183 1.77 -48.75 2.31
N HIS A 184 1.83 -49.86 3.06
CA HIS A 184 2.94 -50.27 3.90
C HIS A 184 4.26 -50.33 3.10
N SER A 185 4.98 -49.22 3.04
CA SER A 185 6.40 -49.19 2.71
C SER A 185 7.07 -48.08 3.52
N PHE A 186 8.23 -48.40 4.08
CA PHE A 186 9.03 -47.48 4.90
C PHE A 186 9.40 -46.24 4.08
N MET A 187 8.62 -45.17 4.21
CA MET A 187 8.94 -43.87 3.62
C MET A 187 9.88 -43.11 4.54
N ILE A 188 11.01 -42.67 3.99
CA ILE A 188 11.78 -41.55 4.54
C ILE A 188 10.80 -40.37 4.56
N GLY A 189 10.33 -40.00 5.76
CA GLY A 189 9.37 -38.92 5.91
C GLY A 189 9.91 -37.65 5.26
N LEU A 190 9.14 -37.06 4.35
CA LEU A 190 9.39 -35.72 3.87
C LEU A 190 9.52 -34.81 5.09
N PRO A 191 10.57 -33.99 5.24
CA PRO A 191 10.84 -33.24 6.47
C PRO A 191 9.89 -32.04 6.68
N PHE A 192 8.77 -31.97 5.95
CA PHE A 192 7.87 -30.84 5.93
C PHE A 192 6.47 -31.27 6.38
N ASP A 193 6.03 -30.72 7.52
CA ASP A 193 4.63 -30.71 7.92
C ASP A 193 3.82 -29.78 7.00
N GLN A 194 2.53 -30.04 6.77
CA GLN A 194 1.67 -29.23 5.89
C GLN A 194 1.74 -27.74 6.23
N VAL A 195 1.82 -27.40 7.51
CA VAL A 195 1.95 -26.02 8.01
C VAL A 195 3.28 -25.39 7.61
N THR A 196 4.38 -26.15 7.67
CA THR A 196 5.72 -25.67 7.30
C THR A 196 5.91 -25.50 5.79
N LEU A 197 5.14 -26.24 5.00
CA LEU A 197 5.16 -26.14 3.54
C LEU A 197 4.61 -24.79 3.04
N PHE A 198 3.58 -24.25 3.72
CA PHE A 198 2.97 -22.94 3.43
C PHE A 198 3.57 -21.77 4.23
N GLN A 199 4.55 -22.04 5.09
CA GLN A 199 5.29 -20.99 5.77
C GLN A 199 6.38 -20.42 4.85
N VAL A 200 6.36 -19.10 4.68
CA VAL A 200 7.39 -18.37 3.94
C VAL A 200 8.57 -18.14 4.88
N ASP A 201 9.75 -18.59 4.48
CA ASP A 201 10.99 -18.27 5.18
C ASP A 201 11.36 -16.81 4.90
N PHE A 202 11.14 -15.93 5.88
CA PHE A 202 11.58 -14.55 5.81
C PHE A 202 13.09 -14.49 6.06
N ASN A 203 13.88 -14.29 5.01
CA ASN A 203 15.30 -14.00 5.18
C ASN A 203 15.43 -12.51 5.57
N ASP A 204 15.66 -12.25 6.87
CA ASP A 204 15.52 -10.95 7.55
C ASP A 204 16.11 -9.74 6.80
N ARG A 205 17.25 -9.92 6.10
CA ARG A 205 17.93 -8.81 5.40
C ARG A 205 17.26 -8.41 4.09
N PHE A 206 16.74 -9.38 3.32
CA PHE A 206 16.08 -9.10 2.03
C PHE A 206 14.68 -8.55 2.25
N TRP A 207 13.98 -9.07 3.26
CA TRP A 207 12.64 -8.65 3.59
C TRP A 207 12.57 -7.19 4.05
N PHE A 208 13.53 -6.74 4.86
CA PHE A 208 13.61 -5.35 5.29
C PHE A 208 13.72 -4.36 4.11
N SER A 209 14.64 -4.63 3.18
CA SER A 209 14.83 -3.79 1.97
C SER A 209 13.56 -3.74 1.12
N ASP A 210 12.85 -4.87 1.03
CA ASP A 210 11.62 -4.98 0.26
C ASP A 210 10.46 -4.20 0.86
N VAL A 211 10.28 -4.25 2.19
CA VAL A 211 9.26 -3.46 2.89
C VAL A 211 9.54 -1.97 2.74
N PHE A 212 10.79 -1.54 2.91
CA PHE A 212 11.17 -0.14 2.72
C PHE A 212 10.90 0.36 1.30
N LEU A 213 11.26 -0.45 0.30
CA LEU A 213 11.03 -0.13 -1.10
C LEU A 213 9.53 -0.11 -1.44
N ALA A 214 8.72 -0.95 -0.81
CA ALA A 214 7.26 -0.90 -0.90
C ALA A 214 6.71 0.42 -0.32
N ILE A 215 7.16 0.85 0.86
CA ILE A 215 6.74 2.12 1.47
C ILE A 215 7.07 3.30 0.53
N LEU A 216 8.27 3.33 -0.06
CA LEU A 216 8.65 4.40 -1.00
C LEU A 216 7.78 4.40 -2.28
N LYS A 217 7.47 3.23 -2.82
CA LYS A 217 6.57 3.09 -3.98
C LYS A 217 5.16 3.59 -3.65
N VAL A 218 4.62 3.20 -2.49
CA VAL A 218 3.29 3.63 -2.06
C VAL A 218 3.26 5.13 -1.80
N PHE A 219 4.25 5.65 -1.07
CA PHE A 219 4.38 7.08 -0.78
C PHE A 219 4.45 7.90 -2.07
N SER A 220 5.32 7.52 -3.01
CA SER A 220 5.47 8.25 -4.27
C SER A 220 4.18 8.23 -5.10
N ALA A 221 3.51 7.08 -5.20
CA ALA A 221 2.24 6.96 -5.90
C ALA A 221 1.13 7.84 -5.26
N MET A 222 0.98 7.77 -3.94
CA MET A 222 0.01 8.58 -3.20
C MET A 222 0.31 10.08 -3.33
N ALA A 223 1.58 10.48 -3.18
CA ALA A 223 2.01 11.88 -3.30
C ALA A 223 1.76 12.45 -4.70
N LEU A 224 1.97 11.66 -5.75
CA LEU A 224 1.65 12.06 -7.13
C LEU A 224 0.15 12.23 -7.32
N LEU A 225 -0.65 11.26 -6.87
CA LEU A 225 -2.12 11.34 -6.96
C LEU A 225 -2.66 12.56 -6.21
N THR A 226 -2.22 12.80 -4.98
CA THR A 226 -2.64 13.98 -4.21
C THR A 226 -2.22 15.28 -4.90
N SER A 227 -1.02 15.33 -5.49
CA SER A 227 -0.55 16.52 -6.23
C SER A 227 -1.39 16.80 -7.48
N ILE A 228 -1.80 15.76 -8.21
CA ILE A 228 -2.69 15.86 -9.37
C ILE A 228 -4.05 16.40 -8.94
N ILE A 229 -4.63 15.83 -7.87
CA ILE A 229 -5.94 16.25 -7.36
C ILE A 229 -5.89 17.71 -6.89
N ILE A 230 -4.84 18.11 -6.16
CA ILE A 230 -4.63 19.50 -5.73
C ILE A 230 -4.60 20.44 -6.94
N SER A 231 -3.87 20.05 -7.99
CA SER A 231 -3.75 20.86 -9.22
C SER A 231 -5.09 21.01 -9.95
N LEU A 232 -5.87 19.93 -10.05
CA LEU A 232 -7.21 19.95 -10.69
C LEU A 232 -8.22 20.77 -9.88
N LEU A 233 -8.27 20.57 -8.56
CA LEU A 233 -9.23 21.29 -7.71
C LEU A 233 -8.89 22.77 -7.62
N SER A 234 -7.62 23.12 -7.40
CA SER A 234 -7.20 24.52 -7.27
C SER A 234 -7.39 25.32 -8.56
N THR A 235 -7.10 24.75 -9.74
CA THR A 235 -7.41 25.39 -11.04
C THR A 235 -8.91 25.66 -11.17
N GLY A 236 -9.76 24.68 -10.83
CA GLY A 236 -11.21 24.83 -10.84
C GLY A 236 -11.74 25.90 -9.89
N PHE A 237 -11.34 25.85 -8.62
CA PHE A 237 -11.77 26.80 -7.58
C PHE A 237 -11.26 28.22 -7.84
N ILE A 238 -9.99 28.38 -8.22
CA ILE A 238 -9.42 29.71 -8.49
C ILE A 238 -10.08 30.32 -9.73
N LYS A 239 -10.31 29.55 -10.80
CA LYS A 239 -11.05 30.06 -11.98
C LYS A 239 -12.49 30.47 -11.60
N HIS A 240 -13.17 29.69 -10.78
CA HIS A 240 -14.54 29.99 -10.33
C HIS A 240 -14.61 31.26 -9.47
N TRP A 241 -13.74 31.39 -8.46
CA TRP A 241 -13.76 32.55 -7.55
C TRP A 241 -13.35 33.85 -8.23
N THR A 242 -12.41 33.77 -9.18
CA THR A 242 -11.91 34.95 -9.90
C THR A 242 -12.86 35.41 -10.99
N LYS A 243 -13.73 34.51 -11.50
CA LYS A 243 -14.88 34.90 -12.32
C LYS A 243 -15.92 35.61 -11.45
N LYS A 244 -16.32 35.07 -10.30
CA LYS A 244 -17.30 35.70 -9.39
C LYS A 244 -16.84 37.06 -8.84
N GLY A 245 -15.57 37.21 -8.47
CA GLY A 245 -15.04 38.47 -7.93
C GLY A 245 -14.94 39.62 -8.94
N ARG A 246 -15.06 39.33 -10.26
CA ARG A 246 -15.12 40.35 -11.31
C ARG A 246 -16.52 40.96 -11.49
N TRP A 247 -17.56 40.37 -10.89
CA TRP A 247 -18.93 40.89 -10.93
C TRP A 247 -19.35 41.57 -9.62
N SER A 248 -18.43 41.70 -8.66
CA SER A 248 -18.70 42.29 -7.33
C SER A 248 -17.75 43.46 -7.00
N MET A 249 -17.09 44.01 -8.01
CA MET A 249 -16.43 45.33 -7.99
C MET A 249 -17.15 46.18 -9.03
#